data_AF-A0A5P9RU61-F1
#
_entry.id   AF-A0A5P9RU61-F1
#
_cell.length_a   1.000
_cell.length_b   1.000
_cell.length_c   1.000
_cell.angle_alpha   90.00
_cell.angle_beta   90.00
_cell.angle_gamma   90.00
#
_symmetry.space_group_name_H-M   'P 1'
#
loop_
_entity.id
_entity.type
_entity.pdbx_description
1 polymer ?
#
loop_
_entity_poly.entity_id
_entity_poly.type
_entity_poly.pdbx_seq_one_letter_code
_entity_poly.pdbx_strand_id
1 'polypeptide(L)'
;MQDNWPTRLAITCLLVAIERLGMYIPVGLISNPQANWLNGGGWFVLGIIPTINASIVMQILISIVPALTRLQKEEGEMGQKQIQKYTRYLTFFLAGIQAFTLSQQWCTWLLIVSGAMLVMWLAEQMTHKGIGNGTSIFVCSNIAANFLHHPIEAPWSLAMVVLIFTMLGMIALQEAVRAIPILSAKQLIQSIAQVYLLPMRLNQGGVMPIIFASSTLALLHTWSIWWLYVACIIFFSHFYNLVIANPKELSENLNKMAVVIPSIRPGAETQQYLNRTLNRMSWIGGIALSLIALLPWLFSSLKIFSGFGATSLLIVIGVSIDTMRQIRTYFIANAYEKMI
;
A
#
# COMPACT_ATOMS: atom_id res chain seq x y z
N MET A 1 -3.42 -21.76 18.32
CA MET A 1 -3.81 -20.60 19.14
C MET A 1 -5.03 -20.00 18.47
N GLN A 2 -6.21 -20.11 19.06
CA GLN A 2 -7.45 -19.59 18.47
C GLN A 2 -7.32 -18.06 18.35
N ASP A 3 -6.99 -17.58 17.16
CA ASP A 3 -6.87 -16.16 16.87
C ASP A 3 -8.27 -15.53 16.85
N ASN A 4 -8.66 -15.00 18.01
CA ASN A 4 -9.89 -14.27 18.15
C ASN A 4 -9.78 -12.96 17.34
N TRP A 5 -10.60 -12.82 16.29
CA TRP A 5 -10.71 -11.56 15.54
C TRP A 5 -10.91 -10.30 16.42
N PRO A 6 -11.66 -10.33 17.56
CA PRO A 6 -11.79 -9.14 18.38
C PRO A 6 -10.47 -8.75 19.06
N THR A 7 -9.59 -9.70 19.40
CA THR A 7 -8.31 -9.36 20.03
C THR A 7 -7.38 -8.70 19.03
N ARG A 8 -7.37 -9.15 17.76
CA ARG A 8 -6.59 -8.51 16.71
C ARG A 8 -7.07 -7.09 16.42
N LEU A 9 -8.39 -6.86 16.38
CA LEU A 9 -8.94 -5.50 16.27
C LEU A 9 -8.59 -4.63 17.47
N ALA A 10 -8.73 -5.17 18.69
CA ALA A 10 -8.38 -4.43 19.89
C ALA A 10 -6.90 -4.00 19.89
N ILE A 11 -6.01 -4.89 19.46
CA ILE A 11 -4.58 -4.59 19.27
C ILE A 11 -4.40 -3.48 18.24
N THR A 12 -5.07 -3.54 17.07
CA THR A 12 -4.95 -2.48 16.06
C THR A 12 -5.42 -1.12 16.58
N CYS A 13 -6.57 -1.06 17.25
CA CYS A 13 -7.09 0.18 17.83
C CYS A 13 -6.16 0.74 18.91
N LEU A 14 -5.62 -0.13 19.75
CA LEU A 14 -4.67 0.26 20.80
C LEU A 14 -3.37 0.80 20.20
N LEU A 15 -2.81 0.16 19.18
CA LEU A 15 -1.58 0.62 18.52
C LEU A 15 -1.79 1.97 17.81
N VAL A 16 -2.94 2.16 17.17
CA VAL A 16 -3.32 3.46 16.60
C VAL A 16 -3.45 4.51 17.71
N ALA A 17 -4.09 4.20 18.84
CA ALA A 17 -4.20 5.14 19.95
C ALA A 17 -2.82 5.54 20.52
N ILE A 18 -1.87 4.60 20.64
CA ILE A 18 -0.50 4.88 21.06
C ILE A 18 0.20 5.82 20.07
N GLU A 19 0.08 5.55 18.77
CA GLU A 19 0.64 6.40 17.72
C GLU A 19 0.09 7.83 17.81
N ARG A 20 -1.22 7.96 18.03
CA ARG A 20 -1.88 9.26 18.19
C ARG A 20 -1.42 10.00 19.44
N LEU A 21 -1.25 9.32 20.57
CA LEU A 21 -0.77 9.94 21.81
C LEU A 21 0.66 10.48 21.65
N GLY A 22 1.54 9.75 20.95
CA GLY A 22 2.92 10.20 20.77
C GLY A 22 3.07 11.44 19.89
N MET A 23 2.08 11.75 19.04
CA MET A 23 2.07 13.02 18.30
C MET A 23 1.83 14.26 19.17
N TYR A 24 1.23 14.11 20.35
CA TYR A 24 1.00 15.22 21.27
C TYR A 24 2.17 15.44 22.25
N ILE A 25 3.17 14.56 22.26
CA ILE A 25 4.35 14.71 23.10
C ILE A 25 5.27 15.76 22.46
N PRO A 26 5.48 16.94 23.05
CA PRO A 26 6.28 17.99 22.44
C PRO A 26 7.76 17.64 22.44
N VAL A 27 8.45 17.99 21.35
CA VAL A 27 9.89 17.74 21.18
C VAL A 27 10.61 19.04 20.84
N GLY A 28 11.29 19.61 21.84
CA GLY A 28 12.13 20.80 21.68
C GLY A 28 11.38 22.03 21.13
N LEU A 29 12.15 22.94 20.53
CA LEU A 29 11.71 24.26 20.01
C LEU A 29 10.88 24.20 18.70
N ILE A 30 10.51 23.01 18.21
CA ILE A 30 9.71 22.89 16.99
C ILE A 30 8.23 23.07 17.39
N SER A 31 7.82 24.33 17.56
CA SER A 31 6.45 24.70 17.97
C SER A 31 5.40 24.51 16.88
N ASN A 32 5.80 24.21 15.64
CA ASN A 32 4.92 23.77 14.56
C ASN A 32 5.77 23.16 13.44
N PRO A 33 5.95 21.83 13.37
CA PRO A 33 6.28 21.26 12.08
C PRO A 33 5.04 21.54 11.22
N GLN A 34 5.20 22.21 10.08
CA GLN A 34 4.13 22.29 9.08
C GLN A 34 3.63 20.86 8.86
N ALA A 35 2.43 20.58 9.37
CA ALA A 35 1.80 19.27 9.34
C ALA A 35 1.36 19.00 7.91
N ASN A 36 2.31 18.66 7.04
CA ASN A 36 1.98 17.93 5.83
C ASN A 36 1.26 16.66 6.26
N TRP A 37 0.23 16.24 5.52
CA TRP A 37 -0.58 15.06 5.82
C TRP A 37 0.17 13.72 5.97
N LEU A 38 1.48 13.71 5.71
CA LEU A 38 2.41 12.59 5.92
C LEU A 38 3.31 12.73 7.16
N ASN A 39 3.52 13.96 7.66
CA ASN A 39 4.36 14.24 8.83
C ASN A 39 3.49 14.36 10.08
N GLY A 40 3.90 13.70 11.16
CA GLY A 40 3.23 13.79 12.46
C GLY A 40 3.60 15.06 13.21
N GLY A 41 2.88 15.33 14.31
CA GLY A 41 3.29 16.31 15.32
C GLY A 41 4.22 15.72 16.37
N GLY A 42 4.80 16.58 17.22
CA GLY A 42 5.43 16.16 18.47
C GLY A 42 6.60 15.20 18.33
N TRP A 43 6.57 14.05 19.02
CA TRP A 43 7.67 13.08 18.98
C TRP A 43 7.76 12.29 17.69
N PHE A 44 6.64 12.22 16.96
CA PHE A 44 6.55 11.52 15.68
C PHE A 44 6.60 12.49 14.50
N VAL A 45 7.43 13.55 14.55
CA VAL A 45 7.58 14.54 13.46
C VAL A 45 7.80 13.88 12.09
N LEU A 46 8.70 12.88 12.02
CA LEU A 46 8.98 12.15 10.78
C LEU A 46 7.87 11.17 10.36
N GLY A 47 6.96 10.84 11.27
CA GLY A 47 5.87 9.89 11.06
C GLY A 47 6.35 8.54 10.52
N ILE A 48 5.66 8.05 9.49
CA ILE A 48 5.95 6.76 8.83
C ILE A 48 6.82 6.95 7.57
N ILE A 49 7.17 8.19 7.18
CA ILE A 49 7.87 8.46 5.90
C ILE A 49 9.19 7.71 5.76
N PRO A 50 10.12 7.71 6.76
CA PRO A 50 11.36 6.95 6.64
C PRO A 50 11.12 5.47 6.37
N THR A 51 10.09 4.90 7.02
CA THR A 51 9.70 3.50 6.88
C THR A 51 9.10 3.20 5.51
N ILE A 52 8.25 4.09 4.99
CA ILE A 52 7.68 3.98 3.64
C ILE A 52 8.83 3.97 2.63
N ASN A 53 9.72 4.96 2.68
CA ASN A 53 10.86 5.06 1.77
C ASN A 53 11.78 3.85 1.89
N ALA A 54 12.03 3.36 3.11
CA ALA A 54 12.84 2.17 3.30
C ALA A 54 12.22 0.93 2.68
N SER A 55 10.90 0.78 2.80
CA SER A 55 10.17 -0.31 2.17
C SER A 55 10.19 -0.24 0.64
N ILE A 56 10.18 0.96 0.04
CA ILE A 56 10.35 1.15 -1.42
C ILE A 56 11.72 0.64 -1.85
N VAL A 57 12.77 1.13 -1.17
CA VAL A 57 14.14 0.76 -1.52
C VAL A 57 14.34 -0.74 -1.41
N MET A 58 13.82 -1.36 -0.36
CA MET A 58 13.90 -2.81 -0.20
C MET A 58 13.14 -3.57 -1.29
N GLN A 59 11.99 -3.09 -1.74
CA GLN A 59 11.24 -3.75 -2.82
C GLN A 59 11.91 -3.62 -4.18
N ILE A 60 12.51 -2.47 -4.46
CA ILE A 60 13.37 -2.28 -5.64
C ILE A 60 14.59 -3.21 -5.55
N LEU A 61 15.24 -3.27 -4.39
CA LEU A 61 16.42 -4.08 -4.19
C LEU A 61 16.12 -5.58 -4.32
N ILE A 62 14.96 -6.05 -3.83
CA ILE A 62 14.50 -7.42 -4.03
C ILE A 62 14.37 -7.73 -5.52
N SER A 63 13.75 -6.83 -6.29
CA SER A 63 13.55 -7.01 -7.74
C SER A 63 14.86 -7.09 -8.53
N ILE A 64 15.88 -6.34 -8.12
CA ILE A 64 17.19 -6.29 -8.79
C ILE A 64 18.13 -7.41 -8.30
N VAL A 65 18.09 -7.76 -7.01
CA VAL A 65 19.04 -8.67 -6.37
C VAL A 65 18.42 -10.07 -6.24
N PRO A 66 18.87 -11.06 -7.02
CA PRO A 66 18.30 -12.40 -7.02
C PRO A 66 18.49 -13.13 -5.67
N ALA A 67 19.54 -12.82 -4.91
CA ALA A 67 19.76 -13.38 -3.57
C ALA A 67 18.65 -13.01 -2.58
N LEU A 68 18.21 -11.73 -2.59
CA LEU A 68 17.11 -11.28 -1.74
C LEU A 68 15.77 -11.84 -2.20
N THR A 69 15.59 -11.98 -3.52
CA THR A 69 14.44 -12.66 -4.09
C THR A 69 14.34 -14.11 -3.60
N ARG A 70 15.45 -14.87 -3.61
CA ARG A 70 15.48 -16.24 -3.08
C ARG A 70 15.20 -16.27 -1.59
N LEU A 71 15.80 -15.37 -0.83
CA LEU A 71 15.59 -15.28 0.61
C LEU A 71 14.11 -15.04 0.96
N GLN A 72 13.41 -14.17 0.21
CA GLN A 72 11.97 -13.96 0.39
C GLN A 72 11.13 -15.21 0.09
N LYS A 73 11.60 -16.06 -0.82
CA LYS A 73 10.82 -17.14 -1.44
C LYS A 73 11.08 -18.51 -0.82
N GLU A 74 12.34 -18.83 -0.52
CA GLU A 74 12.79 -20.15 -0.07
C GLU A 74 12.70 -20.30 1.45
N GLU A 75 12.84 -19.20 2.20
CA GLU A 75 12.91 -19.24 3.68
C GLU A 75 11.58 -18.88 4.38
N GLY A 76 10.51 -18.65 3.63
CA GLY A 76 9.16 -18.39 4.16
C GLY A 76 9.13 -17.28 5.24
N GLU A 77 8.69 -17.61 6.46
CA GLU A 77 8.63 -16.66 7.59
C GLU A 77 10.00 -16.17 8.05
N MET A 78 11.03 -17.01 8.01
CA MET A 78 12.39 -16.64 8.43
C MET A 78 12.98 -15.63 7.45
N GLY A 79 12.76 -15.84 6.15
CA GLY A 79 13.16 -14.90 5.10
C GLY A 79 12.50 -13.54 5.23
N GLN A 80 11.19 -13.52 5.50
CA GLN A 80 10.46 -12.26 5.74
C GLN A 80 11.00 -11.48 6.94
N LYS A 81 11.36 -12.16 8.04
CA LYS A 81 11.96 -11.51 9.22
C LYS A 81 13.31 -10.88 8.88
N GLN A 82 14.11 -11.52 8.04
CA GLN A 82 15.41 -10.99 7.63
C GLN A 82 15.26 -9.80 6.68
N ILE A 83 14.30 -9.82 5.76
CA ILE A 83 13.96 -8.64 4.93
C ILE A 83 13.53 -7.48 5.82
N GLN A 84 12.67 -7.74 6.82
CA GLN A 84 12.28 -6.73 7.80
C GLN A 84 13.48 -6.19 8.58
N LYS A 85 14.47 -7.02 8.92
CA LYS A 85 15.71 -6.58 9.56
C LYS A 85 16.50 -5.61 8.68
N TYR A 86 16.61 -5.88 7.38
CA TYR A 86 17.24 -4.94 6.44
C TYR A 86 16.43 -3.66 6.28
N THR A 87 15.11 -3.75 6.18
CA THR A 87 14.22 -2.58 6.17
C THR A 87 14.46 -1.73 7.42
N ARG A 88 14.61 -2.33 8.62
CA ARG A 88 14.87 -1.61 9.87
C ARG A 88 16.16 -0.81 9.85
N TYR A 89 17.25 -1.41 9.37
CA TYR A 89 18.52 -0.68 9.24
C TYR A 89 18.43 0.46 8.23
N LEU A 90 17.72 0.25 7.13
CA LEU A 90 17.54 1.26 6.10
C LEU A 90 16.64 2.41 6.58
N THR A 91 15.57 2.11 7.32
CA THR A 91 14.73 3.11 7.99
C THR A 91 15.55 3.94 8.97
N PHE A 92 16.39 3.31 9.81
CA PHE A 92 17.23 4.03 10.76
C PHE A 92 18.17 5.02 10.05
N PHE A 93 18.81 4.58 8.96
CA PHE A 93 19.70 5.43 8.18
C PHE A 93 18.95 6.60 7.52
N LEU A 94 17.82 6.35 6.86
CA LEU A 94 17.02 7.40 6.23
C LEU A 94 16.43 8.37 7.27
N ALA A 95 15.95 7.86 8.40
CA ALA A 95 15.43 8.68 9.49
C ALA A 95 16.53 9.58 10.07
N GLY A 96 17.77 9.08 10.21
CA GLY A 96 18.90 9.87 10.66
C GLY A 96 19.20 11.06 9.73
N ILE A 97 19.24 10.81 8.41
CA ILE A 97 19.45 11.87 7.42
C ILE A 97 18.30 12.88 7.44
N GLN A 98 17.04 12.42 7.45
CA GLN A 98 15.88 13.30 7.44
C GLN A 98 15.75 14.10 8.74
N ALA A 99 15.99 13.49 9.90
CA ALA A 99 16.00 14.17 11.18
C ALA A 99 17.04 15.30 11.22
N PHE A 100 18.21 15.10 10.57
CA PHE A 100 19.26 16.11 10.51
C PHE A 100 18.83 17.36 9.72
N THR A 101 17.99 17.18 8.70
CA THR A 101 17.43 18.31 7.94
C THR A 101 16.40 19.12 8.75
N LEU A 102 15.72 18.48 9.70
CA LEU A 102 14.71 19.12 10.56
C LEU A 102 15.32 19.82 11.77
N SER A 103 16.32 19.21 12.40
CA SER A 103 16.96 19.77 13.60
C SER A 103 18.41 19.35 13.68
N GLN A 104 19.29 20.34 13.85
CA GLN A 104 20.73 20.16 14.00
C GLN A 104 21.16 19.99 15.47
N GLN A 105 20.23 20.14 16.41
CA GLN A 105 20.52 19.93 17.83
C GLN A 105 20.54 18.43 18.14
N TRP A 106 21.63 17.96 18.73
CA TRP A 106 21.88 16.53 18.96
C TRP A 106 20.77 15.82 19.75
N CYS A 107 20.26 16.46 20.81
CA CYS A 107 19.21 15.85 21.65
C CYS A 107 17.88 15.70 20.91
N THR A 108 17.44 16.72 20.17
CA THR A 108 16.20 16.67 19.38
C THR A 108 16.35 15.74 18.19
N TRP A 109 17.52 15.71 17.56
CA TRP A 109 17.84 14.77 16.48
C TRP A 109 17.69 13.31 16.93
N LEU A 110 18.35 12.92 18.04
CA LEU A 110 18.22 11.58 18.61
C LEU A 110 16.77 11.25 18.97
N LEU A 111 16.05 12.22 19.51
CA LEU A 111 14.68 12.02 19.94
C LEU A 111 13.74 11.81 18.74
N ILE A 112 13.89 12.59 17.66
CA ILE A 112 13.15 12.42 16.40
C ILE A 112 13.46 11.05 15.75
N VAL A 113 14.74 10.65 15.69
CA VAL A 113 15.14 9.34 15.14
C VAL A 113 14.56 8.20 15.97
N SER A 114 14.58 8.31 17.30
CA SER A 114 13.98 7.31 18.19
C SER A 114 12.47 7.19 17.98
N GLY A 115 11.77 8.33 17.78
CA GLY A 115 10.34 8.36 17.50
C GLY A 115 10.01 7.65 16.19
N ALA A 116 10.78 7.92 15.12
CA ALA A 116 10.59 7.25 13.83
C ALA A 116 10.80 5.72 13.92
N MET A 117 11.81 5.27 14.67
CA MET A 117 12.05 3.84 14.90
C MET A 117 10.95 3.18 15.74
N LEU A 118 10.39 3.90 16.71
CA LEU A 118 9.26 3.43 17.52
C LEU A 118 8.01 3.27 16.65
N VAL A 119 7.69 4.26 15.81
CA VAL A 119 6.56 4.18 14.87
C VAL A 119 6.73 3.03 13.89
N MET A 120 7.95 2.82 13.36
CA MET A 120 8.24 1.64 12.55
C MET A 120 7.95 0.34 13.30
N TRP A 121 8.43 0.22 14.54
CA TRP A 121 8.21 -0.96 15.35
C TRP A 121 6.72 -1.20 15.63
N LEU A 122 5.95 -0.15 15.93
CA LEU A 122 4.49 -0.25 16.08
C LEU A 122 3.82 -0.73 14.79
N ALA A 123 4.26 -0.24 13.62
CA ALA A 123 3.74 -0.68 12.33
C ALA A 123 4.06 -2.17 12.07
N GLU A 124 5.25 -2.65 12.44
CA GLU A 124 5.60 -4.06 12.37
C GLU A 124 4.70 -4.90 13.30
N GLN A 125 4.51 -4.48 14.56
CA GLN A 125 3.63 -5.19 15.50
C GLN A 125 2.19 -5.24 14.98
N MET A 126 1.71 -4.16 14.36
CA MET A 126 0.39 -4.12 13.76
C MET A 126 0.25 -5.07 12.56
N THR A 127 1.32 -5.24 11.77
CA THR A 127 1.31 -6.16 10.62
C THR A 127 1.34 -7.64 11.08
N HIS A 128 2.05 -7.95 12.16
CA HIS A 128 2.17 -9.33 12.67
C HIS A 128 0.97 -9.76 13.53
N LYS A 129 0.50 -8.90 14.44
CA LYS A 129 -0.54 -9.24 15.43
C LYS A 129 -1.90 -8.61 15.13
N GLY A 130 -1.92 -7.57 14.31
CA GLY A 130 -3.13 -6.83 13.97
C GLY A 130 -3.80 -7.34 12.70
N ILE A 131 -4.47 -6.41 12.03
CA ILE A 131 -5.19 -6.61 10.77
C ILE A 131 -4.64 -5.58 9.80
N GLY A 132 -4.48 -5.94 8.53
CA GLY A 132 -4.01 -4.99 7.52
C GLY A 132 -2.49 -4.89 7.46
N ASN A 133 -2.04 -3.94 6.64
CA ASN A 133 -0.65 -3.53 6.62
C ASN A 133 -0.43 -2.38 7.61
N GLY A 134 0.55 -2.57 8.50
CA GLY A 134 0.93 -1.63 9.54
C GLY A 134 1.13 -0.19 9.03
N THR A 135 1.94 -0.06 7.98
CA THR A 135 2.31 1.25 7.44
C THR A 135 1.13 1.96 6.80
N SER A 136 0.26 1.22 6.11
CA SER A 136 -0.89 1.81 5.41
C SER A 136 -1.98 2.29 6.37
N ILE A 137 -2.23 1.55 7.46
CA ILE A 137 -3.22 1.95 8.47
C ILE A 137 -2.77 3.20 9.21
N PHE A 138 -1.48 3.35 9.53
CA PHE A 138 -0.98 4.58 10.13
C PHE A 138 -1.04 5.78 9.18
N VAL A 139 -0.77 5.58 7.89
CA VAL A 139 -1.00 6.63 6.88
C VAL A 139 -2.48 7.03 6.85
N CYS A 140 -3.38 6.05 6.85
CA CYS A 140 -4.83 6.29 6.90
C CYS A 140 -5.25 7.06 8.17
N SER A 141 -4.70 6.70 9.33
CA SER A 141 -5.00 7.35 10.61
C SER A 141 -4.57 8.82 10.61
N ASN A 142 -3.37 9.11 10.11
CA ASN A 142 -2.85 10.48 10.01
C ASN A 142 -3.66 11.34 9.05
N ILE A 143 -4.07 10.77 7.92
CA ILE A 143 -4.96 11.47 6.97
C ILE A 143 -6.33 11.75 7.61
N ALA A 144 -6.93 10.76 8.26
CA ALA A 144 -8.24 10.89 8.88
C ALA A 144 -8.24 11.96 9.99
N ALA A 145 -7.15 12.08 10.74
CA ALA A 145 -6.98 13.12 11.72
C ALA A 145 -6.88 14.52 11.12
N ASN A 146 -6.12 14.68 10.03
CA ASN A 146 -5.96 15.98 9.39
C ASN A 146 -7.27 16.47 8.74
N PHE A 147 -8.14 15.55 8.31
CA PHE A 147 -9.49 15.90 7.84
C PHE A 147 -10.33 16.62 8.91
N LEU A 148 -10.21 16.21 10.17
CA LEU A 148 -10.95 16.81 11.29
C LEU A 148 -10.56 18.27 11.57
N HIS A 149 -9.33 18.67 11.21
CA HIS A 149 -8.80 20.01 11.46
C HIS A 149 -9.03 21.00 10.31
N HIS A 150 -9.41 20.53 9.12
CA HIS A 150 -9.65 21.36 7.93
C HIS A 150 -11.08 21.15 7.40
N PRO A 151 -12.08 21.88 7.92
CA PRO A 151 -13.46 21.73 7.48
C PRO A 151 -13.64 22.19 6.03
N ILE A 152 -14.57 21.53 5.34
CA ILE A 152 -14.91 21.83 3.94
C ILE A 152 -15.58 23.21 3.88
N GLU A 153 -14.94 24.17 3.22
CA GLU A 153 -15.47 25.53 3.01
C GLU A 153 -16.49 25.62 1.85
N ALA A 154 -16.49 24.63 0.96
CA ALA A 154 -17.38 24.57 -0.21
C ALA A 154 -18.84 24.23 0.15
N PRO A 155 -19.82 24.54 -0.73
CA PRO A 155 -21.18 24.06 -0.57
C PRO A 155 -21.21 22.54 -0.43
N TRP A 156 -21.82 22.07 0.66
CA TRP A 156 -21.82 20.67 1.08
C TRP A 156 -22.35 19.70 0.01
N SER A 157 -23.32 20.14 -0.80
CA SER A 157 -23.89 19.34 -1.89
C SER A 157 -22.87 19.04 -2.98
N LEU A 158 -22.15 20.06 -3.46
CA LEU A 158 -21.13 19.94 -4.49
C LEU A 158 -19.95 19.11 -3.98
N ALA A 159 -19.50 19.38 -2.74
CA ALA A 159 -18.42 18.64 -2.11
C ALA A 159 -18.75 17.14 -2.02
N MET A 160 -19.96 16.79 -1.58
CA MET A 160 -20.39 15.40 -1.50
C MET A 160 -20.44 14.71 -2.86
N VAL A 161 -20.92 15.39 -3.90
CA VAL A 161 -20.96 14.81 -5.26
C VAL A 161 -19.56 14.49 -5.75
N VAL A 162 -18.60 15.43 -5.61
CA VAL A 162 -17.21 15.22 -6.02
C VAL A 162 -16.56 14.09 -5.21
N LEU A 163 -16.76 14.08 -3.89
CA LEU A 163 -16.25 13.02 -3.02
C LEU A 163 -16.78 11.65 -3.44
N ILE A 164 -18.10 11.48 -3.57
CA ILE A 164 -18.73 10.23 -3.98
C ILE A 164 -18.22 9.78 -5.34
N PHE A 165 -18.12 10.71 -6.30
CA PHE A 165 -17.61 10.40 -7.64
C PHE A 165 -16.16 9.88 -7.59
N THR A 166 -15.28 10.54 -6.83
CA THR A 166 -13.90 10.05 -6.65
C THR A 166 -13.83 8.71 -5.92
N MET A 167 -14.71 8.46 -4.95
CA MET A 167 -14.77 7.17 -4.26
C MET A 167 -15.20 6.04 -5.19
N LEU A 168 -16.29 6.24 -5.94
CA LEU A 168 -16.79 5.27 -6.90
C LEU A 168 -15.74 4.96 -7.96
N GLY A 169 -15.03 5.99 -8.45
CA GLY A 169 -13.91 5.81 -9.37
C GLY A 169 -12.81 4.91 -8.79
N MET A 170 -12.40 5.14 -7.54
CA MET A 170 -11.40 4.32 -6.87
C MET A 170 -11.85 2.88 -6.64
N ILE A 171 -13.08 2.69 -6.16
CA ILE A 171 -13.65 1.35 -5.92
C ILE A 171 -13.71 0.59 -7.25
N ALA A 172 -14.26 1.20 -8.31
CA ALA A 172 -14.36 0.59 -9.63
C ALA A 172 -12.98 0.19 -10.18
N LEU A 173 -11.97 1.05 -10.04
CA LEU A 173 -10.62 0.74 -10.48
C LEU A 173 -9.99 -0.40 -9.69
N GLN A 174 -10.17 -0.43 -8.38
CA GLN A 174 -9.57 -1.46 -7.53
C GLN A 174 -10.27 -2.81 -7.61
N GLU A 175 -11.57 -2.84 -7.88
CA GLU A 175 -12.36 -4.05 -8.08
C GLU A 175 -12.33 -4.56 -9.52
N ALA A 176 -11.83 -3.77 -10.48
CA ALA A 176 -11.67 -4.20 -11.86
C ALA A 176 -10.76 -5.44 -11.96
N VAL A 177 -11.36 -6.56 -12.35
CA VAL A 177 -10.68 -7.84 -12.56
C VAL A 177 -10.90 -8.30 -13.99
N ARG A 178 -9.83 -8.70 -14.65
CA ARG A 178 -9.87 -9.50 -15.87
C ARG A 178 -9.82 -10.97 -15.48
N ALA A 179 -10.90 -11.69 -15.75
CA ALA A 179 -10.95 -13.13 -15.54
C ALA A 179 -10.31 -13.86 -16.74
N ILE A 180 -9.32 -14.72 -16.48
CA ILE A 180 -8.70 -15.58 -17.49
C ILE A 180 -9.21 -17.01 -17.26
N PRO A 181 -9.87 -17.66 -18.24
CA PRO A 181 -10.34 -19.02 -18.06
C PRO A 181 -9.16 -19.99 -17.96
N ILE A 182 -9.26 -20.94 -17.04
CA ILE A 182 -8.27 -21.99 -16.83
C ILE A 182 -8.95 -23.36 -16.86
N LEU A 183 -8.25 -24.34 -17.42
CA LEU A 183 -8.67 -25.72 -17.51
C LEU A 183 -7.78 -26.56 -16.62
N SER A 184 -8.36 -27.28 -15.67
CA SER A 184 -7.59 -28.26 -14.88
C SER A 184 -7.57 -29.61 -15.58
N ALA A 185 -6.40 -30.25 -15.63
CA ALA A 185 -6.28 -31.61 -16.14
C ALA A 185 -7.16 -32.62 -15.37
N LYS A 186 -7.47 -32.36 -14.09
CA LYS A 186 -8.36 -33.20 -13.27
C LYS A 186 -9.82 -33.13 -13.71
N GLN A 187 -10.24 -32.09 -14.41
CA GLN A 187 -11.64 -31.90 -14.85
C GLN A 187 -12.01 -32.68 -16.10
N LEU A 188 -11.03 -33.18 -16.86
CA LEU A 188 -11.31 -34.09 -17.98
C LEU A 188 -12.00 -35.39 -17.52
N ILE A 189 -12.00 -35.68 -16.21
CA ILE A 189 -12.59 -36.87 -15.60
C ILE A 189 -14.01 -36.62 -15.05
N GLN A 190 -14.42 -35.35 -14.80
CA GLN A 190 -15.76 -35.02 -14.26
C GLN A 190 -16.60 -34.25 -15.29
N SER A 191 -17.80 -34.75 -15.56
CA SER A 191 -18.75 -34.23 -16.56
C SER A 191 -19.36 -32.85 -16.26
N ILE A 192 -18.98 -32.22 -15.14
CA ILE A 192 -19.43 -30.87 -14.78
C ILE A 192 -18.33 -29.88 -15.16
N ALA A 193 -18.53 -29.20 -16.28
CA ALA A 193 -17.66 -28.13 -16.78
C ALA A 193 -17.78 -26.86 -15.92
N GLN A 194 -17.30 -26.89 -14.67
CA GLN A 194 -17.07 -25.66 -13.92
C GLN A 194 -15.85 -24.95 -14.48
N VAL A 195 -16.07 -23.87 -15.24
CA VAL A 195 -14.99 -23.03 -15.77
C VAL A 195 -14.35 -22.29 -14.60
N TYR A 196 -13.16 -22.71 -14.20
CA TYR A 196 -12.38 -21.95 -13.23
C TYR A 196 -11.80 -20.71 -13.90
N LEU A 197 -11.83 -19.60 -13.19
CA LEU A 197 -11.37 -18.31 -13.68
C LEU A 197 -10.22 -17.85 -12.79
N LEU A 198 -9.09 -17.55 -13.39
CA LEU A 198 -7.96 -16.90 -12.73
C LEU A 198 -8.23 -15.37 -12.72
N PRO A 199 -8.49 -14.76 -11.55
CA PRO A 199 -8.76 -13.34 -11.48
C PRO A 199 -7.45 -12.54 -11.53
N MET A 200 -7.25 -11.78 -12.60
CA MET A 200 -6.14 -10.82 -12.71
C MET A 200 -6.67 -9.42 -12.43
N ARG A 201 -6.28 -8.79 -11.34
CA ARG A 201 -6.71 -7.41 -11.05
C ARG A 201 -6.00 -6.41 -11.95
N LEU A 202 -6.69 -5.32 -12.30
CA LEU A 202 -6.13 -4.21 -13.07
C LEU A 202 -4.97 -3.54 -12.31
N ASN A 203 -5.09 -3.41 -11.00
CA ASN A 203 -4.08 -2.90 -10.10
C ASN A 203 -3.93 -3.82 -8.88
N GLN A 204 -2.92 -4.69 -8.94
CA GLN A 204 -2.57 -5.59 -7.83
C GLN A 204 -1.86 -4.86 -6.70
N GLY A 205 -1.22 -3.72 -6.99
CA GLY A 205 -0.58 -2.86 -5.99
C GLY A 205 -1.57 -2.07 -5.13
N GLY A 206 -2.87 -2.09 -5.45
CA GLY A 206 -3.89 -1.37 -4.69
C GLY A 206 -3.55 0.12 -4.59
N VAL A 207 -3.41 0.62 -3.37
CA VAL A 207 -3.08 2.04 -3.10
C VAL A 207 -1.60 2.34 -3.13
N MET A 208 -0.75 1.32 -2.97
CA MET A 208 0.70 1.49 -2.79
C MET A 208 1.34 2.41 -3.83
N PRO A 209 1.05 2.29 -5.15
CA PRO A 209 1.62 3.19 -6.15
C PRO A 209 1.38 4.69 -5.88
N ILE A 210 0.23 5.07 -5.33
CA ILE A 210 -0.09 6.48 -5.01
C ILE A 210 0.72 6.94 -3.80
N ILE A 211 0.78 6.13 -2.74
CA ILE A 211 1.55 6.45 -1.52
C ILE A 211 3.03 6.60 -1.86
N PHE A 212 3.55 5.74 -2.74
CA PHE A 212 4.94 5.77 -3.14
C PHE A 212 5.27 6.92 -4.09
N ALA A 213 4.39 7.24 -5.05
CA ALA A 213 4.56 8.43 -5.88
C ALA A 213 4.57 9.71 -5.03
N SER A 214 3.63 9.84 -4.08
CA SER A 214 3.53 11.02 -3.22
C SER A 214 4.71 11.16 -2.24
N SER A 215 5.15 10.07 -1.59
CA SER A 215 6.33 10.09 -0.71
C SER A 215 7.65 10.34 -1.43
N THR A 216 7.81 9.84 -2.66
CA THR A 216 9.01 10.11 -3.47
C THR A 216 9.09 11.58 -3.87
N LEU A 217 7.98 12.17 -4.31
CA LEU A 217 7.93 13.61 -4.60
C LEU A 217 8.10 14.47 -3.36
N ALA A 218 7.59 14.00 -2.22
CA ALA A 218 7.80 14.66 -0.94
C ALA A 218 9.28 14.81 -0.62
N LEU A 219 10.05 13.74 -0.82
CA LEU A 219 11.49 13.74 -0.61
C LEU A 219 12.23 14.69 -1.55
N LEU A 220 11.82 14.74 -2.82
CA LEU A 220 12.45 15.59 -3.84
C LEU A 220 12.06 17.07 -3.73
N HIS A 221 11.16 17.44 -2.81
CA HIS A 221 10.60 18.80 -2.67
C HIS A 221 9.95 19.34 -3.97
N THR A 222 9.54 18.46 -4.89
CA THR A 222 8.98 18.79 -6.22
C THR A 222 7.47 18.58 -6.29
N TRP A 223 6.75 18.97 -5.23
CA TRP A 223 5.29 18.79 -5.10
C TRP A 223 4.45 19.46 -6.20
N SER A 224 4.99 20.49 -6.85
CA SER A 224 4.23 21.31 -7.80
C SER A 224 4.21 20.75 -9.23
N ILE A 225 4.86 19.62 -9.49
CA ILE A 225 5.05 19.10 -10.85
C ILE A 225 4.03 17.98 -11.14
N TRP A 226 2.84 18.38 -11.61
CA TRP A 226 1.72 17.45 -11.90
C TRP A 226 2.09 16.34 -12.90
N TRP A 227 2.86 16.66 -13.95
CA TRP A 227 3.27 15.66 -14.94
C TRP A 227 4.25 14.63 -14.36
N LEU A 228 5.13 15.05 -13.46
CA LEU A 228 6.06 14.16 -12.78
C LEU A 228 5.30 13.23 -11.81
N TYR A 229 4.28 13.76 -11.14
CA TYR A 229 3.39 12.95 -10.30
C TYR A 229 2.66 11.88 -11.07
N VAL A 230 2.08 12.20 -12.23
CA VAL A 230 1.46 11.23 -13.14
C VAL A 230 2.46 10.18 -13.59
N ALA A 231 3.65 10.60 -14.03
CA ALA A 231 4.70 9.69 -14.47
C ALA A 231 5.13 8.72 -13.36
N CYS A 232 5.30 9.22 -12.13
CA CYS A 232 5.62 8.41 -10.96
C CYS A 232 4.50 7.41 -10.64
N ILE A 233 3.22 7.81 -10.68
CA ILE A 233 2.09 6.90 -10.44
C ILE A 233 2.08 5.76 -11.46
N ILE A 234 2.25 6.08 -12.74
CA ILE A 234 2.26 5.07 -13.82
C ILE A 234 3.46 4.13 -13.64
N PHE A 235 4.65 4.69 -13.38
CA PHE A 235 5.87 3.92 -13.14
C PHE A 235 5.71 2.96 -11.95
N PHE A 236 5.29 3.47 -10.78
CA PHE A 236 5.11 2.63 -9.60
C PHE A 236 3.98 1.61 -9.79
N SER A 237 2.87 1.97 -10.43
CA SER A 237 1.79 1.02 -10.75
C SER A 237 2.31 -0.14 -11.59
N HIS A 238 3.13 0.16 -12.60
CA HIS A 238 3.78 -0.84 -13.44
C HIS A 238 4.75 -1.74 -12.67
N PHE A 239 5.63 -1.11 -11.90
CA PHE A 239 6.60 -1.81 -11.06
C PHE A 239 5.92 -2.77 -10.08
N TYR A 240 4.90 -2.30 -9.35
CA TYR A 240 4.19 -3.10 -8.35
C TYR A 240 3.43 -4.27 -8.95
N ASN A 241 2.75 -4.07 -10.08
CA ASN A 241 2.01 -5.15 -10.74
C ASN A 241 2.94 -6.28 -11.20
N LEU A 242 4.13 -5.95 -11.70
CA LEU A 242 5.10 -6.96 -12.14
C LEU A 242 5.74 -7.72 -10.96
N VAL A 243 6.10 -7.00 -9.91
CA VAL A 243 6.74 -7.59 -8.71
C VAL A 243 5.77 -8.48 -7.94
N ILE A 244 4.53 -8.03 -7.71
CA ILE A 244 3.53 -8.80 -6.95
C ILE A 244 3.01 -10.00 -7.76
N ALA A 245 2.65 -9.79 -9.03
CA ALA A 245 2.03 -10.84 -9.83
C ALA A 245 3.01 -11.92 -10.31
N ASN A 246 4.28 -11.54 -10.48
CA ASN A 246 5.37 -12.33 -11.03
C ASN A 246 4.93 -13.39 -12.08
N PRO A 247 4.81 -13.02 -13.37
CA PRO A 247 4.24 -13.90 -14.39
C PRO A 247 4.97 -15.24 -14.55
N LYS A 248 6.26 -15.26 -14.25
CA LYS A 248 7.07 -16.48 -14.29
C LYS A 248 6.59 -17.48 -13.25
N GLU A 249 6.46 -17.04 -12.00
CA GLU A 249 6.00 -17.90 -10.90
C GLU A 249 4.55 -18.31 -11.05
N LEU A 250 3.70 -17.39 -11.49
CA LEU A 250 2.30 -17.72 -11.77
C LEU A 250 2.22 -18.86 -12.81
N SER A 251 3.04 -18.81 -13.86
CA SER A 251 3.08 -19.87 -14.88
C SER A 251 3.63 -21.19 -14.36
N GLU A 252 4.67 -21.17 -13.52
CA GLU A 252 5.24 -22.37 -12.90
C GLU A 252 4.26 -23.00 -11.92
N ASN A 253 3.54 -22.19 -11.12
CA ASN A 253 2.52 -22.65 -10.19
C ASN A 253 1.31 -23.27 -10.92
N LEU A 254 0.84 -22.65 -12.00
CA LEU A 254 -0.21 -23.23 -12.85
C LEU A 254 0.22 -24.59 -13.41
N ASN A 255 1.47 -24.70 -13.88
CA ASN A 255 2.01 -25.96 -14.38
C ASN A 255 2.10 -27.03 -13.28
N LYS A 256 2.60 -26.68 -12.08
CA LYS A 256 2.64 -27.57 -10.91
C LYS A 256 1.25 -28.05 -10.47
N MET A 257 0.23 -27.20 -10.62
CA MET A 257 -1.16 -27.52 -10.31
C MET A 257 -1.86 -28.31 -11.43
N ALA A 258 -1.18 -28.62 -12.54
CA ALA A 258 -1.75 -29.23 -13.74
C ALA A 258 -2.94 -28.43 -14.29
N VAL A 259 -2.82 -27.10 -14.28
CA VAL A 259 -3.80 -26.13 -14.78
C VAL A 259 -3.23 -25.41 -15.98
N VAL A 260 -4.00 -25.32 -17.06
CA VAL A 260 -3.56 -24.75 -18.35
C VAL A 260 -4.55 -23.69 -18.84
N ILE A 261 -4.03 -22.63 -19.46
CA ILE A 261 -4.86 -21.62 -20.13
C ILE A 261 -5.25 -22.17 -21.52
N PRO A 262 -6.54 -22.12 -21.92
CA PRO A 262 -6.97 -22.57 -23.23
C PRO A 262 -6.12 -21.95 -24.35
N SER A 263 -5.78 -22.78 -25.36
CA SER A 263 -5.05 -22.36 -26.56
C SER A 263 -3.57 -21.98 -26.36
N ILE A 264 -2.99 -22.18 -25.18
CA ILE A 264 -1.59 -21.80 -24.88
C ILE A 264 -0.84 -23.00 -24.29
N ARG A 265 0.38 -23.23 -24.78
CA ARG A 265 1.22 -24.32 -24.27
C ARG A 265 1.71 -24.01 -22.84
N PRO A 266 1.69 -25.00 -21.92
CA PRO A 266 2.22 -24.83 -20.56
C PRO A 266 3.69 -24.43 -20.56
N GLY A 267 4.10 -23.63 -19.57
CA GLY A 267 5.48 -23.16 -19.41
C GLY A 267 5.73 -21.78 -20.02
N ALA A 268 6.75 -21.64 -20.85
CA ALA A 268 7.24 -20.35 -21.34
C ALA A 268 6.19 -19.54 -22.13
N GLU A 269 5.36 -20.20 -22.94
CA GLU A 269 4.28 -19.52 -23.69
C GLU A 269 3.19 -18.96 -22.76
N THR A 270 2.88 -19.69 -21.69
CA THR A 270 1.96 -19.24 -20.64
C THR A 270 2.54 -18.02 -19.91
N GLN A 271 3.84 -18.04 -19.57
CA GLN A 271 4.52 -16.90 -18.98
C GLN A 271 4.47 -15.66 -19.89
N GLN A 272 4.75 -15.80 -21.18
CA GLN A 272 4.72 -14.69 -22.13
C GLN A 272 3.31 -14.10 -22.26
N TYR A 273 2.28 -14.95 -22.32
CA TYR A 273 0.89 -14.52 -22.37
C TYR A 273 0.49 -13.73 -21.12
N LEU A 274 0.83 -14.25 -19.93
CA LEU A 274 0.57 -13.59 -18.66
C LEU A 274 1.32 -12.25 -18.58
N ASN A 275 2.58 -12.21 -19.00
CA ASN A 275 3.37 -10.98 -19.03
C ASN A 275 2.77 -9.92 -19.96
N ARG A 276 2.36 -10.30 -21.19
CA ARG A 276 1.68 -9.38 -22.13
C ARG A 276 0.35 -8.88 -21.55
N THR A 277 -0.40 -9.76 -20.90
CA THR A 277 -1.69 -9.42 -20.29
C THR A 277 -1.52 -8.47 -19.11
N LEU A 278 -0.63 -8.80 -18.18
CA LEU A 278 -0.28 -7.96 -17.03
C LEU A 278 0.24 -6.60 -17.46
N ASN A 279 1.14 -6.54 -18.45
CA ASN A 279 1.66 -5.26 -18.96
C ASN A 279 0.55 -4.37 -19.50
N ARG A 280 -0.35 -4.90 -20.35
CA ARG A 280 -1.49 -4.12 -20.87
C ARG A 280 -2.41 -3.65 -19.76
N MET A 281 -2.75 -4.53 -18.82
CA MET A 281 -3.61 -4.20 -17.70
C MET A 281 -2.99 -3.15 -16.79
N SER A 282 -1.69 -3.26 -16.55
CA SER A 282 -0.96 -2.33 -15.71
C SER A 282 -0.84 -0.95 -16.33
N TRP A 283 -0.68 -0.84 -17.65
CA TRP A 283 -0.71 0.45 -18.32
C TRP A 283 -2.07 1.12 -18.19
N ILE A 284 -3.15 0.38 -18.43
CA ILE A 284 -4.53 0.89 -18.28
C ILE A 284 -4.79 1.28 -16.82
N GLY A 285 -4.40 0.43 -15.87
CA GLY A 285 -4.54 0.68 -14.44
C GLY A 285 -3.74 1.88 -13.96
N GLY A 286 -2.49 2.01 -14.38
CA GLY A 286 -1.65 3.17 -14.04
C GLY A 286 -2.20 4.49 -14.58
N ILE A 287 -2.65 4.50 -15.84
CA ILE A 287 -3.25 5.70 -16.46
C ILE A 287 -4.54 6.07 -15.71
N ALA A 288 -5.45 5.11 -15.51
CA ALA A 288 -6.70 5.36 -14.81
C ALA A 288 -6.48 5.83 -13.36
N LEU A 289 -5.50 5.23 -12.66
CA LEU A 289 -5.13 5.62 -11.29
C LEU A 289 -4.57 7.04 -11.26
N SER A 290 -3.72 7.40 -12.23
CA SER A 290 -3.16 8.74 -12.35
C SER A 290 -4.23 9.78 -12.65
N LEU A 291 -5.23 9.45 -13.48
CA LEU A 291 -6.33 10.34 -13.82
C LEU A 291 -7.21 10.61 -12.59
N ILE A 292 -7.53 9.57 -11.82
CA ILE A 292 -8.28 9.72 -10.56
C ILE A 292 -7.48 10.55 -9.55
N ALA A 293 -6.16 10.35 -9.46
CA ALA A 293 -5.28 11.12 -8.59
C ALA A 293 -5.15 12.60 -8.98
N LEU A 294 -5.46 12.96 -10.23
CA LEU A 294 -5.49 14.34 -10.73
C LEU A 294 -6.84 15.04 -10.55
N LEU A 295 -7.94 14.30 -10.39
CA LEU A 295 -9.27 14.89 -10.13
C LEU A 295 -9.26 15.97 -9.03
N PRO A 296 -8.57 15.78 -7.88
CA PRO A 296 -8.54 16.78 -6.82
C PRO A 296 -7.98 18.13 -7.27
N TRP A 297 -6.98 18.11 -8.15
CA TRP A 297 -6.36 19.31 -8.69
C TRP A 297 -7.29 20.08 -9.62
N LEU A 298 -8.05 19.37 -10.46
CA LEU A 298 -9.02 20.00 -11.35
C LEU A 298 -10.10 20.76 -10.58
N PHE A 299 -10.49 20.25 -9.40
CA PHE A 299 -11.50 20.86 -8.54
C PHE A 299 -10.92 21.75 -7.42
N SER A 300 -9.61 22.04 -7.44
CA SER A 300 -8.97 22.84 -6.39
C SER A 300 -9.50 24.29 -6.37
N SER A 301 -9.95 24.81 -7.50
CA SER A 301 -10.55 26.14 -7.63
C SER A 301 -11.84 26.31 -6.82
N LEU A 302 -12.56 25.21 -6.55
CA LEU A 302 -13.85 25.22 -5.87
C LEU A 302 -13.72 25.20 -4.33
N LYS A 303 -12.48 25.26 -3.79
CA LYS A 303 -12.17 25.19 -2.36
C LYS A 303 -12.83 24.01 -1.61
N ILE A 304 -13.26 22.97 -2.33
CA ILE A 304 -13.82 21.73 -1.76
C ILE A 304 -12.79 21.03 -0.87
N PHE A 305 -11.50 21.26 -1.15
CA PHE A 305 -10.36 20.56 -0.60
C PHE A 305 -9.39 21.50 0.14
N SER A 306 -9.86 22.65 0.66
CA SER A 306 -9.01 23.62 1.40
C SER A 306 -8.42 22.98 2.67
N GLY A 307 -7.18 22.49 2.57
CA GLY A 307 -6.44 21.82 3.64
C GLY A 307 -6.44 20.28 3.57
N PHE A 308 -7.40 19.68 2.87
CA PHE A 308 -7.46 18.25 2.62
C PHE A 308 -7.00 17.92 1.20
N GLY A 309 -5.72 17.55 1.02
CA GLY A 309 -5.23 17.15 -0.29
C GLY A 309 -5.96 15.89 -0.75
N ALA A 310 -6.83 15.95 -1.75
CA ALA A 310 -7.74 14.82 -2.00
C ALA A 310 -7.07 13.54 -2.55
N THR A 311 -5.76 13.54 -2.77
CA THR A 311 -4.94 12.32 -2.84
C THR A 311 -4.99 11.50 -1.55
N SER A 312 -5.09 12.16 -0.41
CA SER A 312 -5.23 11.56 0.91
C SER A 312 -6.54 10.78 1.06
N LEU A 313 -7.64 11.29 0.47
CA LEU A 313 -8.92 10.57 0.38
C LEU A 313 -8.79 9.25 -0.37
N LEU A 314 -8.13 9.28 -1.54
CA LEU A 314 -7.92 8.09 -2.36
C LEU A 314 -7.12 7.05 -1.59
N ILE A 315 -6.14 7.51 -0.79
CA ILE A 315 -5.36 6.64 0.07
C ILE A 315 -6.24 6.01 1.16
N VAL A 316 -7.06 6.79 1.87
CA VAL A 316 -7.98 6.27 2.90
C VAL A 316 -8.92 5.22 2.33
N ILE A 317 -9.55 5.50 1.19
CA ILE A 317 -10.51 4.59 0.55
C ILE A 317 -9.85 3.28 0.20
N GLY A 318 -8.70 3.34 -0.47
CA GLY A 318 -8.11 2.11 -0.93
C GLY A 318 -7.41 1.31 0.18
N VAL A 319 -6.88 1.95 1.23
CA VAL A 319 -6.42 1.24 2.43
C VAL A 319 -7.60 0.55 3.12
N SER A 320 -8.76 1.20 3.14
CA SER A 320 -9.99 0.60 3.67
C SER A 320 -10.41 -0.63 2.85
N ILE A 321 -10.35 -0.56 1.51
CA ILE A 321 -10.66 -1.69 0.61
C ILE A 321 -9.67 -2.84 0.81
N ASP A 322 -8.38 -2.56 0.88
CA ASP A 322 -7.36 -3.59 1.09
C ASP A 322 -7.49 -4.26 2.47
N THR A 323 -7.77 -3.47 3.50
CA THR A 323 -8.02 -3.98 4.86
C THR A 323 -9.29 -4.86 4.88
N MET A 324 -10.37 -4.40 4.24
CA MET A 324 -11.62 -5.16 4.15
C MET A 324 -11.42 -6.50 3.42
N ARG A 325 -10.60 -6.52 2.36
CA ARG A 325 -10.25 -7.75 1.65
C ARG A 325 -9.50 -8.72 2.54
N GLN A 326 -8.51 -8.27 3.28
CA GLN A 326 -7.75 -9.13 4.20
C GLN A 326 -8.66 -9.71 5.30
N ILE A 327 -9.54 -8.89 5.86
CA ILE A 327 -10.55 -9.33 6.82
C ILE A 327 -11.44 -10.43 6.21
N ARG A 328 -11.95 -10.20 4.99
CA ARG A 328 -12.78 -11.20 4.28
C ARG A 328 -12.03 -12.51 4.05
N THR A 329 -10.78 -12.44 3.59
CA THR A 329 -9.93 -13.62 3.37
C THR A 329 -9.73 -14.40 4.67
N TYR A 330 -9.50 -13.70 5.78
CA TYR A 330 -9.39 -14.32 7.10
C TYR A 330 -10.68 -15.04 7.54
N PHE A 331 -11.84 -14.39 7.40
CA PHE A 331 -13.12 -15.02 7.73
C PHE A 331 -13.41 -16.25 6.87
N ILE A 332 -13.08 -16.21 5.58
CA ILE A 332 -13.22 -17.36 4.69
C ILE A 332 -12.30 -18.49 5.17
N ALA A 333 -11.03 -18.21 5.46
CA ALA A 333 -10.09 -19.22 5.95
C ALA A 333 -10.57 -19.90 7.25
N ASN A 334 -11.05 -19.12 8.21
CA ASN A 334 -11.61 -19.65 9.46
C ASN A 334 -12.89 -20.46 9.24
N ALA A 335 -13.73 -20.07 8.28
CA ALA A 335 -14.92 -20.84 7.93
C ALA A 335 -14.55 -22.20 7.34
N TYR A 336 -13.49 -22.26 6.52
CA TYR A 336 -12.95 -23.52 6.00
C TYR A 336 -12.36 -24.40 7.11
N GLU A 337 -11.58 -23.85 8.04
CA GLU A 337 -10.99 -24.61 9.15
C GLU A 337 -12.06 -25.23 10.05
N LYS A 338 -13.22 -24.57 10.22
CA LYS A 338 -14.37 -25.11 10.96
C LYS A 338 -15.14 -26.21 10.22
N MET A 339 -14.98 -26.33 8.90
CA MET A 339 -15.63 -27.38 8.11
C MET A 339 -14.79 -28.67 8.01
N ILE A 340 -13.52 -28.61 8.40
CA ILE A 340 -12.58 -29.76 8.44
C ILE A 340 -12.61 -30.37 9.84
#